data_AF-A0A110A377-F1
#
_entry.id   AF-A0A110A377-F1
#
_cell.length_a   1.000
_cell.length_b   1.000
_cell.length_c   1.000
_cell.angle_alpha   90.00
_cell.angle_beta   90.00
_cell.angle_gamma   90.00
#
_symmetry.space_group_name_H-M   'P 1'
#
loop_
_entity.id
_entity.type
_entity.pdbx_description
1 polymer ?
#
loop_
_entity_poly.entity_id
_entity_poly.type
_entity_poly.pdbx_seq_one_letter_code
_entity_poly.pdbx_strand_id
1 'polypeptide(L)'
;MIDEIDSNERLKAIFSKVGKEFRVDTVQAEFMAFTDVKVRWQRAYGWIDFQVSDYLMDAPDRALEGLARSLFKRLNGENGEYSTELLEWITAPEFSSSKNHVYMSRCPQYLNTVEGRSKNLQESYDRLVGAGLVPYDPSIVLTWEYEGSKKMGHCSVLMRVVAISESLDRDEVPDYVLDYCLYHELCHIVVGYNPDGNMHEDEYYGYEDRYPTKSEAVGWLRTRYAYA
;
A
#
# COMPACT_ATOMS: atom_id res chain seq x y z
N MET A 1 -13.47 2.11 22.62
CA MET A 1 -14.56 3.10 22.85
C MET A 1 -14.05 4.37 23.53
N ILE A 2 -13.48 4.34 24.75
CA ILE A 2 -12.93 5.58 25.38
C ILE A 2 -11.73 6.12 24.59
N ASP A 3 -10.80 5.25 24.20
CA ASP A 3 -9.57 5.58 23.46
C ASP A 3 -9.82 6.12 22.03
N GLU A 4 -10.90 5.65 21.41
CA GLU A 4 -11.31 6.01 20.05
C GLU A 4 -12.03 7.36 20.02
N ILE A 5 -12.84 7.66 21.03
CA ILE A 5 -13.47 8.98 21.21
C ILE A 5 -12.39 10.04 21.45
N ASP A 6 -11.40 9.75 22.30
CA ASP A 6 -10.28 10.66 22.54
C ASP A 6 -9.44 10.91 21.28
N SER A 7 -9.18 9.85 20.50
CA SER A 7 -8.46 9.94 19.23
C SER A 7 -9.20 10.77 18.17
N ASN A 8 -10.52 10.62 18.05
CA ASN A 8 -11.33 11.41 17.12
C ASN A 8 -11.41 12.89 17.52
N GLU A 9 -11.56 13.19 18.82
CA GLU A 9 -11.53 14.57 19.31
C GLU A 9 -10.16 15.22 19.07
N ARG A 10 -9.06 14.47 19.26
CA ARG A 10 -7.71 14.91 18.92
C ARG A 10 -7.58 15.23 17.42
N LEU A 11 -7.99 14.30 16.54
CA LEU A 11 -7.93 14.50 15.09
C LEU A 11 -8.72 15.73 14.67
N LYS A 12 -9.96 15.85 15.17
CA LYS A 12 -10.84 16.99 14.91
C LYS A 12 -10.24 18.30 15.39
N ALA A 13 -9.61 18.34 16.57
CA ALA A 13 -8.96 19.54 17.08
C ALA A 13 -7.82 20.01 16.16
N ILE A 14 -6.98 19.07 15.70
CA ILE A 14 -5.88 19.32 14.76
C ILE A 14 -6.41 19.85 13.42
N PHE A 15 -7.36 19.14 12.81
CA PHE A 15 -7.93 19.52 11.51
C PHE A 15 -8.69 20.85 11.58
N SER A 16 -9.40 21.12 12.67
CA SER A 16 -10.09 22.41 12.90
C SER A 16 -9.11 23.57 13.06
N LYS A 17 -7.99 23.36 13.77
CA LYS A 17 -6.93 24.37 13.91
C LYS A 17 -6.36 24.73 12.55
N VAL A 18 -6.01 23.73 11.73
CA VAL A 18 -5.47 23.97 10.37
C VAL A 18 -6.53 24.59 9.47
N GLY A 19 -7.78 24.12 9.49
CA GLY A 19 -8.86 24.63 8.64
C GLY A 19 -9.14 26.13 8.80
N LYS A 20 -8.96 26.67 10.02
CA LYS A 20 -9.06 28.12 10.27
C LYS A 20 -8.05 28.94 9.46
N GLU A 21 -6.85 28.41 9.26
CA GLU A 21 -5.82 29.06 8.44
C GLU A 21 -6.24 29.15 6.97
N PHE A 22 -7.08 28.22 6.52
CA PHE A 22 -7.66 28.14 5.17
C PHE A 22 -9.08 28.72 5.08
N ARG A 23 -9.54 29.46 6.11
CA ARG A 23 -10.88 30.09 6.16
C ARG A 23 -12.05 29.10 6.08
N VAL A 24 -11.89 27.92 6.67
CA VAL A 24 -12.95 26.92 6.83
C VAL A 24 -13.43 26.93 8.28
N ASP A 25 -14.68 27.35 8.50
CA ASP A 25 -15.22 27.57 9.84
C ASP A 25 -15.66 26.27 10.53
N THR A 26 -16.21 25.31 9.77
CA THR A 26 -16.71 24.05 10.30
C THR A 26 -15.92 22.88 9.73
N VAL A 27 -15.14 22.22 10.58
CA VAL A 27 -14.37 21.02 10.22
C VAL A 27 -14.82 19.87 11.12
N GLN A 28 -15.21 18.76 10.50
CA GLN A 28 -15.33 17.47 11.14
C GLN A 28 -14.20 16.57 10.64
N ALA A 29 -13.66 15.74 11.53
CA ALA A 29 -12.67 14.74 11.17
C ALA A 29 -12.80 13.54 12.11
N GLU A 30 -12.82 12.34 11.54
CA GLU A 30 -12.89 11.08 12.27
C GLU A 30 -11.95 10.04 11.67
N PHE A 31 -11.41 9.17 12.53
CA PHE A 31 -10.75 7.96 12.09
C PHE A 31 -11.78 6.91 11.69
N MET A 32 -11.58 6.31 10.52
CA MET A 32 -12.43 5.27 9.96
C MET A 32 -11.60 4.07 9.57
N ALA A 33 -12.15 2.88 9.83
CA ALA A 33 -11.56 1.62 9.42
C ALA A 33 -11.53 1.55 7.88
N PHE A 34 -10.34 1.72 7.32
CA PHE A 34 -10.09 1.60 5.89
C PHE A 34 -9.13 0.46 5.60
N THR A 35 -9.30 -0.19 4.45
CA THR A 35 -8.38 -1.24 4.00
C THR A 35 -6.95 -0.70 3.84
N ASP A 36 -6.78 0.54 3.40
CA ASP A 36 -5.47 1.15 3.12
C ASP A 36 -5.37 2.57 3.69
N VAL A 37 -4.16 3.13 3.74
CA VAL A 37 -3.89 4.51 4.15
C VAL A 37 -4.49 5.47 3.13
N LYS A 38 -5.65 6.02 3.47
CA LYS A 38 -6.35 6.99 2.63
C LYS A 38 -7.16 7.97 3.46
N VAL A 39 -7.55 9.05 2.81
CA VAL A 39 -8.48 10.02 3.33
C VAL A 39 -9.61 10.21 2.32
N ARG A 40 -10.85 10.25 2.82
CA ARG A 40 -12.01 10.70 2.06
C ARG A 40 -12.49 12.01 2.65
N TRP A 41 -13.08 12.87 1.83
CA TRP A 41 -13.67 14.10 2.32
C TRP A 41 -14.97 14.41 1.58
N GLN A 42 -15.85 15.12 2.27
CA GLN A 42 -17.05 15.73 1.72
C GLN A 42 -17.10 17.20 2.12
N ARG A 43 -17.57 18.08 1.23
CA ARG A 43 -17.64 19.52 1.52
C ARG A 43 -18.92 20.14 0.99
N ALA A 44 -19.36 21.20 1.68
CA ALA A 44 -20.27 22.19 1.12
C ALA A 44 -19.85 23.60 1.54
N TYR A 45 -20.72 24.59 1.33
CA TYR A 45 -20.40 25.96 1.70
C TYR A 45 -20.20 26.11 3.22
N GLY A 46 -18.98 26.43 3.64
CA GLY A 46 -18.62 26.69 5.04
C GLY A 46 -18.34 25.46 5.90
N TRP A 47 -18.46 24.24 5.37
CA TRP A 47 -18.13 23.02 6.12
C TRP A 47 -17.40 21.96 5.31
N ILE A 48 -16.57 21.19 6.00
CA ILE A 48 -15.89 20.01 5.47
C ILE A 48 -15.88 18.89 6.51
N ASP A 49 -16.02 17.66 6.02
CA ASP A 49 -15.89 16.44 6.79
C ASP A 49 -14.78 15.56 6.20
N PHE A 50 -13.91 15.05 7.07
CA PHE A 50 -12.80 14.17 6.73
C PHE A 50 -12.96 12.81 7.40
N GLN A 51 -12.85 11.76 6.60
CA GLN A 51 -12.69 10.39 7.09
C GLN A 51 -11.24 9.99 6.82
N VAL A 52 -10.46 9.86 7.89
CA VAL A 52 -9.03 9.54 7.84
C VAL A 52 -8.84 8.06 8.19
N SER A 53 -7.95 7.37 7.50
CA SER A 53 -7.64 5.99 7.86
C SER A 53 -7.12 5.90 9.29
N ASP A 54 -7.68 4.95 10.03
CA ASP A 54 -7.30 4.61 11.40
C ASP A 54 -5.86 4.04 11.54
N TYR A 55 -5.19 3.73 10.43
CA TYR A 55 -3.74 3.48 10.45
C TYR A 55 -2.93 4.70 10.92
N LEU A 56 -3.52 5.90 10.92
CA LEU A 56 -2.91 7.15 11.39
C LEU A 56 -3.35 7.53 12.81
N MET A 57 -4.10 6.68 13.52
CA MET A 57 -4.62 6.98 14.86
C MET A 57 -3.51 7.27 15.88
N ASP A 58 -2.43 6.50 15.80
CA ASP A 58 -1.21 6.62 16.62
C ASP A 58 -0.15 7.54 15.99
N ALA A 59 -0.43 8.19 14.86
CA ALA A 59 0.50 9.14 14.25
C ALA A 59 0.74 10.34 15.17
N PRO A 60 1.96 10.90 15.22
CA PRO A 60 2.25 12.09 16.02
C PRO A 60 1.50 13.32 15.50
N ASP A 61 1.19 14.29 16.37
CA ASP A 61 0.40 15.49 16.02
C ASP A 61 0.95 16.20 14.78
N ARG A 62 2.28 16.32 14.66
CA ARG A 62 2.96 16.94 13.52
C ARG A 62 2.66 16.26 12.18
N ALA A 63 2.52 14.93 12.17
CA ALA A 63 2.18 14.19 10.96
C ALA A 63 0.71 14.42 10.57
N LEU A 64 -0.20 14.49 11.55
CA LEU A 64 -1.61 14.81 11.32
C LEU A 64 -1.82 16.28 10.90
N GLU A 65 -1.08 17.21 11.49
CA GLU A 65 -1.05 18.62 11.07
C GLU A 65 -0.56 18.74 9.62
N GLY A 66 0.51 18.03 9.28
CA GLY A 66 1.05 17.94 7.92
C GLY A 66 0.04 17.39 6.93
N LEU A 67 -0.62 16.26 7.27
CA LEU A 67 -1.72 15.70 6.49
C LEU A 67 -2.84 16.72 6.26
N ALA A 68 -3.33 17.36 7.32
CA ALA A 68 -4.41 18.34 7.23
C ALA A 68 -4.02 19.48 6.28
N ARG A 69 -2.81 20.03 6.42
CA ARG A 69 -2.32 21.13 5.55
C ARG A 69 -2.27 20.70 4.08
N SER A 70 -1.75 19.52 3.79
CA SER A 70 -1.70 18.99 2.42
C SER A 70 -3.10 18.84 1.83
N LEU A 71 -4.07 18.34 2.61
CA LEU A 71 -5.46 18.20 2.17
C LEU A 71 -6.13 19.56 1.90
N PHE A 72 -5.97 20.54 2.78
CA PHE A 72 -6.53 21.89 2.59
C PHE A 72 -5.91 22.61 1.38
N LYS A 73 -4.61 22.45 1.13
CA LYS A 73 -3.98 22.94 -0.12
C LYS A 73 -4.63 22.31 -1.36
N ARG A 74 -4.80 20.99 -1.39
CA ARG A 74 -5.48 20.29 -2.51
C ARG A 74 -6.90 20.81 -2.72
N LEU A 75 -7.64 21.05 -1.64
CA LEU A 75 -9.01 21.58 -1.69
C LEU A 75 -9.09 22.99 -2.28
N ASN A 76 -8.01 23.77 -2.15
CA ASN A 76 -7.87 25.09 -2.75
C ASN A 76 -7.29 25.08 -4.17
N GLY A 77 -7.04 23.89 -4.73
CA GLY A 77 -6.42 23.75 -6.06
C GLY A 77 -4.91 24.03 -6.08
N GLU A 78 -4.28 24.04 -4.91
CA GLU A 78 -2.83 24.17 -4.76
C GLU A 78 -2.16 22.79 -4.77
N ASN A 79 -0.84 22.76 -5.03
CA ASN A 79 -0.05 21.57 -4.80
C ASN A 79 -0.04 21.23 -3.30
N GLY A 80 -0.64 20.11 -2.94
CA GLY A 80 -0.66 19.58 -1.58
C GLY A 80 0.12 18.29 -1.47
N GLU A 81 1.39 18.33 -1.84
CA GLU A 81 2.39 17.32 -1.45
C GLU A 81 2.28 17.01 0.04
N TYR A 82 2.47 15.75 0.40
CA TYR A 82 2.48 15.34 1.80
C TYR A 82 3.73 15.90 2.50
N SER A 83 3.54 16.36 3.73
CA SER A 83 4.63 16.83 4.59
C SER A 83 5.66 15.74 4.85
N THR A 84 6.91 16.13 5.03
CA THR A 84 8.01 15.23 5.43
C THR A 84 7.65 14.41 6.68
N GLU A 85 7.03 15.02 7.70
CA GLU A 85 6.66 14.33 8.95
C GLU A 85 5.65 13.21 8.73
N LEU A 86 4.70 13.40 7.80
CA LEU A 86 3.74 12.36 7.43
C LEU A 86 4.44 11.24 6.67
N LEU A 87 5.29 11.58 5.69
CA LEU A 87 6.01 10.62 4.87
C LEU A 87 6.98 9.78 5.71
N GLU A 88 7.74 10.40 6.61
CA GLU A 88 8.60 9.71 7.58
C GLU A 88 7.80 8.74 8.45
N TRP A 89 6.61 9.13 8.90
CA TRP A 89 5.78 8.27 9.73
C TRP A 89 5.24 7.05 8.97
N ILE A 90 4.64 7.25 7.80
CA ILE A 90 3.98 6.15 7.07
C ILE A 90 4.96 5.21 6.37
N THR A 91 6.18 5.68 6.07
CA THR A 91 7.23 4.85 5.44
C THR A 91 8.21 4.24 6.44
N ALA A 92 8.06 4.53 7.74
CA ALA A 92 8.88 3.93 8.78
C ALA A 92 8.73 2.39 8.81
N PRO A 93 9.81 1.62 9.01
CA PRO A 93 9.73 0.16 9.16
C PRO A 93 8.73 -0.29 10.24
N GLU A 94 8.65 0.45 11.34
CA GLU A 94 7.75 0.21 12.46
C GLU A 94 6.27 0.36 12.08
N PHE A 95 5.97 1.20 11.07
CA PHE A 95 4.61 1.37 10.57
C PHE A 95 4.10 0.06 9.97
N SER A 96 4.81 -0.48 8.97
CA SER A 96 4.44 -1.75 8.34
C SER A 96 4.41 -2.91 9.34
N SER A 97 5.41 -3.00 10.23
CA SER A 97 5.53 -4.06 11.22
C SER A 97 4.38 -4.08 12.22
N SER A 98 3.81 -2.92 12.54
CA SER A 98 2.67 -2.81 13.46
C SER A 98 1.32 -2.90 12.75
N LYS A 99 1.22 -2.57 11.45
CA LYS A 99 -0.07 -2.48 10.74
C LYS A 99 -0.34 -3.62 9.76
N ASN A 100 0.66 -4.38 9.31
CA ASN A 100 0.49 -5.43 8.31
C ASN A 100 -0.56 -6.49 8.70
N HIS A 101 -0.63 -6.90 9.96
CA HIS A 101 -1.59 -7.89 10.44
C HIS A 101 -3.03 -7.35 10.41
N VAL A 102 -3.22 -6.06 10.73
CA VAL A 102 -4.52 -5.38 10.60
C VAL A 102 -4.93 -5.32 9.13
N TYR A 103 -3.99 -4.97 8.25
CA TYR A 103 -4.21 -4.97 6.79
C TYR A 103 -4.65 -6.34 6.28
N MET A 104 -3.90 -7.40 6.63
CA MET A 104 -4.23 -8.77 6.26
C MET A 104 -5.63 -9.17 6.73
N SER A 105 -6.00 -8.82 7.97
CA SER A 105 -7.33 -9.12 8.52
C SER A 105 -8.49 -8.41 7.79
N ARG A 106 -8.20 -7.31 7.08
CA ARG A 106 -9.17 -6.49 6.33
C ARG A 106 -9.30 -6.90 4.87
N CYS A 107 -8.43 -7.80 4.40
CA CYS A 107 -8.41 -8.32 3.05
C CYS A 107 -8.96 -9.75 3.06
N PRO A 108 -10.29 -9.95 2.99
CA PRO A 108 -10.91 -11.27 3.07
C PRO A 108 -10.49 -12.19 1.91
N GLN A 109 -9.93 -11.64 0.85
CA GLN A 109 -9.43 -12.40 -0.28
C GLN A 109 -8.04 -13.03 -0.06
N TYR A 110 -7.32 -12.65 1.00
CA TYR A 110 -6.00 -13.21 1.31
C TYR A 110 -6.13 -14.52 2.08
N LEU A 111 -5.31 -15.50 1.70
CA LEU A 111 -5.29 -16.83 2.31
C LEU A 111 -4.42 -16.90 3.57
N ASN A 112 -3.64 -15.86 3.86
CA ASN A 112 -2.71 -15.78 4.99
C ASN A 112 -1.72 -16.97 5.04
N THR A 113 -1.25 -17.42 3.88
CA THR A 113 -0.29 -18.52 3.75
C THR A 113 0.62 -18.31 2.54
N VAL A 114 1.87 -18.77 2.68
CA VAL A 114 2.85 -18.87 1.58
C VAL A 114 2.78 -20.22 0.87
N GLU A 115 2.22 -21.24 1.54
CA GLU A 115 2.04 -22.59 1.01
C GLU A 115 0.74 -22.64 0.20
N GLY A 116 0.88 -22.84 -1.11
CA GLY A 116 -0.19 -23.20 -2.01
C GLY A 116 -0.37 -24.72 -2.08
N ARG A 117 -1.26 -25.17 -2.95
CA ARG A 117 -1.49 -26.59 -3.24
C ARG A 117 -0.34 -27.22 -4.04
N SER A 118 0.26 -26.45 -4.94
CA SER A 118 1.31 -26.88 -5.86
C SER A 118 2.62 -26.12 -5.65
N LYS A 119 2.56 -24.87 -5.22
CA LYS A 119 3.71 -23.95 -5.15
C LYS A 119 3.87 -23.32 -3.77
N ASN A 120 5.08 -22.86 -3.46
CA ASN A 120 5.37 -22.11 -2.24
C ASN A 120 5.97 -20.73 -2.59
N LEU A 121 5.33 -19.66 -2.11
CA LEU A 121 5.79 -18.28 -2.35
C LEU A 121 7.13 -17.98 -1.68
N GLN A 122 7.42 -18.61 -0.54
CA GLN A 122 8.71 -18.47 0.13
C GLN A 122 9.84 -19.05 -0.72
N GLU A 123 9.64 -20.21 -1.36
CA GLU A 123 10.65 -20.78 -2.26
C GLU A 123 10.91 -19.88 -3.48
N SER A 124 9.86 -19.25 -4.01
CA SER A 124 9.98 -18.25 -5.07
C SER A 124 10.77 -17.03 -4.61
N TYR A 125 10.45 -16.49 -3.44
CA TYR A 125 11.18 -15.39 -2.83
C TYR A 125 12.66 -15.72 -2.60
N ASP A 126 12.96 -16.90 -2.06
CA ASP A 126 14.32 -17.36 -1.79
C ASP A 126 15.14 -17.50 -3.09
N ARG A 127 14.52 -17.93 -4.20
CA ARG A 127 15.16 -17.93 -5.53
C ARG A 127 15.50 -16.51 -6.00
N LEU A 128 14.58 -15.56 -5.83
CA LEU A 128 14.80 -14.15 -6.19
C LEU A 128 15.90 -13.50 -5.37
N VAL A 129 15.94 -13.76 -4.06
CA VAL A 129 17.01 -13.31 -3.15
C VAL A 129 18.34 -13.96 -3.53
N GLY A 130 18.35 -15.28 -3.75
CA GLY A 130 19.54 -16.04 -4.14
C GLY A 130 20.12 -15.61 -5.49
N ALA A 131 19.27 -15.15 -6.41
CA ALA A 131 19.67 -14.56 -7.68
C ALA A 131 20.18 -13.10 -7.56
N GLY A 132 20.08 -12.49 -6.38
CA GLY A 132 20.48 -11.09 -6.14
C GLY A 132 19.55 -10.07 -6.78
N LEU A 133 18.32 -10.46 -7.14
CA LEU A 133 17.34 -9.57 -7.77
C LEU A 133 16.66 -8.64 -6.77
N VAL A 134 16.49 -9.13 -5.53
CA VAL A 134 15.94 -8.37 -4.40
C VAL A 134 16.77 -8.62 -3.14
N PRO A 135 16.90 -7.65 -2.23
CA PRO A 135 17.48 -7.90 -0.93
C PRO A 135 16.55 -8.78 -0.08
N TYR A 136 17.14 -9.57 0.83
CA TYR A 136 16.38 -10.24 1.87
C TYR A 136 15.77 -9.21 2.82
N ASP A 137 14.47 -9.29 3.03
CA ASP A 137 13.73 -8.38 3.90
C ASP A 137 12.65 -9.15 4.69
N PRO A 138 12.88 -9.39 5.99
CA PRO A 138 11.97 -10.18 6.83
C PRO A 138 10.67 -9.45 7.18
N SER A 139 10.54 -8.16 6.84
CA SER A 139 9.30 -7.41 7.07
C SER A 139 8.27 -7.59 5.96
N ILE A 140 8.66 -8.17 4.82
CA ILE A 140 7.75 -8.47 3.72
C ILE A 140 6.87 -9.66 4.10
N VAL A 141 5.56 -9.48 3.99
CA VAL A 141 4.58 -10.53 4.19
C VAL A 141 4.11 -11.02 2.82
N LEU A 142 4.28 -12.31 2.57
CA LEU A 142 3.82 -12.97 1.34
C LEU A 142 2.52 -13.74 1.64
N THR A 143 1.58 -13.68 0.70
CA THR A 143 0.34 -14.47 0.80
C THR A 143 -0.20 -14.83 -0.57
N TRP A 144 -0.89 -15.97 -0.65
CA TRP A 144 -1.81 -16.23 -1.75
C TRP A 144 -3.09 -15.39 -1.60
N GLU A 145 -3.72 -15.07 -2.73
CA GLU A 145 -5.02 -14.39 -2.86
C GLU A 145 -5.97 -15.24 -3.69
N TYR A 146 -7.23 -15.37 -3.27
CA TYR A 146 -8.28 -16.06 -4.02
C TYR A 146 -8.42 -15.53 -5.45
N GLU A 147 -8.79 -16.41 -6.38
CA GLU A 147 -9.00 -16.08 -7.79
C GLU A 147 -10.23 -15.16 -7.95
N GLY A 148 -10.02 -13.86 -7.75
CA GLY A 148 -11.05 -12.82 -7.86
C GLY A 148 -10.58 -11.53 -8.51
N SER A 149 -9.25 -11.30 -8.58
CA SER A 149 -8.66 -10.16 -9.27
C SER A 149 -8.19 -10.57 -10.67
N LYS A 150 -8.30 -9.67 -11.66
CA LYS A 150 -7.73 -9.89 -13.01
C LYS A 150 -6.19 -9.83 -13.01
N LYS A 151 -5.60 -9.40 -11.89
CA LYS A 151 -4.17 -9.21 -11.75
C LYS A 151 -3.53 -10.50 -11.27
N MET A 152 -2.27 -10.72 -11.67
CA MET A 152 -1.50 -11.89 -11.24
C MET A 152 -0.90 -11.71 -9.83
N GLY A 153 -0.85 -10.47 -9.37
CA GLY A 153 -0.44 -10.10 -8.02
C GLY A 153 -0.90 -8.68 -7.66
N HIS A 154 -0.65 -8.33 -6.42
CA HIS A 154 -0.83 -7.00 -5.88
C HIS A 154 0.10 -6.80 -4.68
N CYS A 155 0.74 -5.63 -4.62
CA CYS A 155 1.52 -5.18 -3.48
C CYS A 155 0.89 -3.97 -2.78
N SER A 156 0.81 -4.01 -1.45
CA SER A 156 0.73 -2.79 -0.63
C SER A 156 2.12 -2.40 -0.17
N VAL A 157 2.64 -1.29 -0.69
CA VAL A 157 4.00 -0.81 -0.38
C VAL A 157 4.13 -0.38 1.08
N LEU A 158 3.14 0.37 1.60
CA LEU A 158 3.15 0.85 2.99
C LEU A 158 3.01 -0.29 4.00
N MET A 159 2.20 -1.31 3.68
CA MET A 159 2.00 -2.47 4.55
C MET A 159 3.03 -3.57 4.33
N ARG A 160 3.82 -3.46 3.26
CA ARG A 160 4.83 -4.45 2.84
C ARG A 160 4.24 -5.85 2.66
N VAL A 161 3.03 -5.90 2.12
CA VAL A 161 2.28 -7.15 1.86
C VAL A 161 2.24 -7.37 0.36
N VAL A 162 2.72 -8.53 -0.09
CA VAL A 162 2.61 -8.98 -1.48
C VAL A 162 1.66 -10.16 -1.53
N ALA A 163 0.61 -10.00 -2.32
CA ALA A 163 -0.39 -11.01 -2.55
C ALA A 163 -0.28 -11.51 -4.00
N ILE A 164 -0.21 -12.83 -4.18
CA ILE A 164 -0.14 -13.47 -5.51
C ILE A 164 -1.41 -14.27 -5.76
N SER A 165 -1.94 -14.17 -6.97
CA SER A 165 -3.16 -14.89 -7.35
C SER A 165 -2.96 -16.41 -7.26
N GLU A 166 -3.86 -17.12 -6.58
CA GLU A 166 -3.89 -18.58 -6.53
C GLU A 166 -4.05 -19.24 -7.91
N SER A 167 -4.45 -18.46 -8.93
CA SER A 167 -4.49 -18.94 -10.31
C SER A 167 -3.12 -19.39 -10.83
N LEU A 168 -2.02 -18.91 -10.23
CA LEU A 168 -0.63 -19.30 -10.48
C LEU A 168 -0.16 -20.49 -9.63
N ASP A 169 -0.95 -20.94 -8.66
CA ASP A 169 -0.67 -22.10 -7.82
C ASP A 169 -1.10 -23.41 -8.52
N ARG A 170 -0.34 -23.78 -9.56
CA ARG A 170 -0.58 -24.98 -10.38
C ARG A 170 0.74 -25.60 -10.84
N ASP A 171 0.76 -26.91 -10.99
CA ASP A 171 1.95 -27.64 -11.46
C ASP A 171 2.36 -27.22 -12.89
N GLU A 172 1.39 -26.86 -13.74
CA GLU A 172 1.64 -26.44 -15.12
C GLU A 172 2.21 -25.02 -15.22
N VAL A 173 2.15 -24.22 -14.14
CA VAL A 173 2.75 -22.88 -14.07
C VAL A 173 4.26 -23.08 -13.84
N PRO A 174 5.12 -22.66 -14.79
CA PRO A 174 6.57 -22.76 -14.59
C PRO A 174 7.04 -21.85 -13.45
N ASP A 175 8.06 -22.28 -12.71
CA ASP A 175 8.57 -21.50 -11.57
C ASP A 175 9.04 -20.10 -12.00
N TYR A 176 9.67 -19.97 -13.17
CA TYR A 176 10.10 -18.66 -13.68
C TYR A 176 8.94 -17.69 -13.96
N VAL A 177 7.71 -18.18 -14.14
CA VAL A 177 6.52 -17.34 -14.30
C VAL A 177 6.04 -16.86 -12.93
N LEU A 178 5.98 -17.75 -11.95
CA LEU A 178 5.64 -17.38 -10.56
C LEU A 178 6.67 -16.39 -10.00
N ASP A 179 7.95 -16.69 -10.18
CA ASP A 179 9.07 -15.84 -9.77
C ASP A 179 9.00 -14.46 -10.41
N TYR A 180 8.63 -14.37 -11.69
CA TYR A 180 8.42 -13.09 -12.37
C TYR A 180 7.25 -12.31 -11.75
N CYS A 181 6.10 -12.94 -11.56
CA CYS A 181 4.93 -12.28 -10.95
C CYS A 181 5.24 -11.78 -9.54
N LEU A 182 5.92 -12.59 -8.73
CA LEU A 182 6.36 -12.17 -7.40
C LEU A 182 7.39 -11.03 -7.47
N TYR A 183 8.38 -11.14 -8.37
CA TYR A 183 9.39 -10.09 -8.57
C TYR A 183 8.78 -8.75 -8.99
N HIS A 184 7.81 -8.78 -9.90
CA HIS A 184 7.08 -7.60 -10.37
C HIS A 184 6.46 -6.82 -9.20
N GLU A 185 5.82 -7.54 -8.27
CA GLU A 185 5.22 -6.92 -7.08
C GLU A 185 6.29 -6.46 -6.06
N LEU A 186 7.37 -7.23 -5.89
CA LEU A 186 8.50 -6.84 -5.02
C LEU A 186 9.21 -5.58 -5.52
N CYS A 187 9.26 -5.35 -6.83
CA CYS A 187 9.83 -4.12 -7.40
C CYS A 187 9.10 -2.87 -6.87
N HIS A 188 7.78 -2.95 -6.61
CA HIS A 188 7.05 -1.83 -5.99
C HIS A 188 7.53 -1.55 -4.56
N ILE A 189 7.87 -2.58 -3.79
CA ILE A 189 8.45 -2.41 -2.45
C ILE A 189 9.85 -1.80 -2.53
N VAL A 190 10.67 -2.25 -3.49
CA VAL A 190 12.05 -1.77 -3.67
C VAL A 190 12.09 -0.30 -4.09
N VAL A 191 11.22 0.11 -5.03
CA VAL A 191 11.08 1.52 -5.44
C VAL A 191 10.53 2.38 -4.30
N GLY A 192 9.68 1.80 -3.45
CA GLY A 192 9.15 2.48 -2.27
C GLY A 192 7.89 3.29 -2.55
N TYR A 193 7.36 3.89 -1.47
CA TYR A 193 6.08 4.59 -1.52
C TYR A 193 6.21 5.94 -2.21
N ASN A 194 5.41 6.15 -3.25
CA ASN A 194 5.31 7.44 -3.93
C ASN A 194 3.89 8.02 -3.78
N PRO A 195 3.73 9.14 -3.04
CA PRO A 195 2.42 9.72 -2.77
C PRO A 195 1.79 10.47 -3.96
N ASP A 196 2.59 10.86 -4.95
CA ASP A 196 2.14 11.66 -6.10
C ASP A 196 1.62 10.78 -7.23
N GLY A 197 1.72 9.46 -7.10
CA GLY A 197 1.20 8.49 -8.07
C GLY A 197 1.98 8.41 -9.38
N ASN A 198 2.89 9.36 -9.62
CA ASN A 198 3.96 9.22 -10.61
C ASN A 198 4.97 8.25 -10.04
N MET A 199 4.70 6.94 -10.15
CA MET A 199 5.71 5.91 -9.91
C MET A 199 7.03 6.40 -10.53
N HIS A 200 8.17 6.14 -9.88
CA HIS A 200 9.46 6.34 -10.53
C HIS A 200 9.55 5.32 -11.67
N GLU A 201 8.80 5.54 -12.76
CA GLU A 201 8.56 4.57 -13.83
C GLU A 201 9.90 4.10 -14.38
N ASP A 202 10.85 5.01 -14.56
CA ASP A 202 12.21 4.69 -14.98
C ASP A 202 12.97 3.81 -13.99
N GLU A 203 12.87 4.08 -12.68
CA GLU A 203 13.51 3.24 -11.66
C GLU A 203 12.84 1.86 -11.60
N TYR A 204 11.51 1.84 -11.64
CA TYR A 204 10.71 0.63 -11.65
C TYR A 204 11.05 -0.25 -12.86
N TYR A 205 10.98 0.28 -14.08
CA TYR A 205 11.33 -0.44 -15.30
C TYR A 205 12.80 -0.88 -15.28
N GLY A 206 13.70 -0.03 -14.75
CA GLY A 206 15.10 -0.38 -14.55
C GLY A 206 15.35 -1.52 -13.55
N TYR A 207 14.46 -1.75 -12.58
CA TYR A 207 14.45 -2.96 -11.75
C TYR A 207 13.81 -4.12 -12.48
N GLU A 208 12.60 -3.94 -13.00
CA GLU A 208 11.81 -4.98 -13.64
C GLU A 208 12.57 -5.65 -14.80
N ASP A 209 13.31 -4.88 -15.60
CA ASP A 209 14.13 -5.36 -16.73
C ASP A 209 15.33 -6.21 -16.31
N ARG A 210 15.68 -6.27 -15.02
CA ARG A 210 16.75 -7.16 -14.50
C ARG A 210 16.32 -8.61 -14.46
N TYR A 211 15.03 -8.91 -14.54
CA TYR A 211 14.54 -10.27 -14.49
C TYR A 211 14.91 -11.04 -15.78
N PRO A 212 15.77 -12.07 -15.73
CA PRO A 212 16.40 -12.64 -16.93
C PRO A 212 15.44 -13.22 -17.97
N THR A 213 14.27 -13.71 -17.56
CA THR A 213 13.28 -14.37 -18.42
C THR A 213 11.95 -13.63 -18.47
N LYS A 214 12.00 -12.29 -18.34
CA LYS A 214 10.81 -11.43 -18.31
C LYS A 214 9.94 -11.63 -19.55
N SER A 215 10.56 -11.61 -20.73
CA SER A 215 9.84 -11.74 -22.00
C SER A 215 9.12 -13.09 -22.13
N GLU A 216 9.75 -14.18 -21.71
CA GLU A 216 9.17 -15.52 -21.69
C GLU A 216 8.01 -15.60 -20.70
N ALA A 217 8.19 -15.06 -19.49
CA ALA A 217 7.14 -15.07 -18.45
C ALA A 217 5.91 -14.28 -18.91
N VAL A 218 6.10 -13.06 -19.41
CA VAL A 218 5.02 -12.22 -19.95
C VAL A 218 4.33 -12.90 -21.14
N GLY A 219 5.09 -13.52 -22.04
CA GLY A 219 4.55 -14.28 -23.18
C GLY A 219 3.69 -15.48 -22.73
N TRP A 220 4.15 -16.20 -21.70
CA TRP A 220 3.40 -17.31 -21.12
C TRP A 220 2.08 -16.83 -20.49
N LEU A 221 2.14 -15.76 -19.70
CA LEU A 221 0.98 -15.14 -19.05
C LEU A 221 -0.05 -14.66 -20.07
N ARG A 222 0.37 -13.94 -21.12
CA ARG A 222 -0.52 -13.44 -22.20
C ARG A 222 -1.26 -14.54 -22.95
N THR A 223 -0.68 -15.73 -23.03
CA THR A 223 -1.29 -16.86 -23.74
C THR A 223 -2.41 -17.52 -22.94
N ARG A 224 -2.37 -17.43 -21.60
CA ARG A 224 -3.24 -18.19 -20.69
C ARG A 224 -4.14 -17.32 -19.81
N TYR A 225 -3.75 -16.07 -19.61
CA TYR A 225 -4.42 -15.09 -18.79
C TYR A 225 -4.62 -13.81 -19.61
N ALA A 226 -5.63 -13.02 -19.26
CA ALA A 226 -5.82 -11.68 -19.82
C ALA A 226 -4.82 -10.68 -19.21
N TYR A 227 -3.54 -11.04 -19.25
CA TYR A 227 -2.41 -10.24 -18.77
C TYR A 227 -2.06 -9.20 -19.84
N ALA A 228 -2.30 -7.92 -19.55
CA ALA A 228 -2.01 -6.82 -20.46
C ALA A 228 -0.56 -6.35 -20.27
#